data_AF-A0AAU6Y497-F1
#
_entry.id   AF-A0AAU6Y497-F1
#
_cell.length_a   1.000
_cell.length_b   1.000
_cell.length_c   1.000
_cell.angle_alpha   90.00
_cell.angle_beta   90.00
_cell.angle_gamma   90.00
#
_symmetry.space_group_name_H-M   'P 1'
#
loop_
_entity.id
_entity.type
_entity.pdbx_description
1 polymer ?
#
loop_
_entity_poly.entity_id
_entity_poly.type
_entity_poly.pdbx_seq_one_letter_code
_entity_poly.pdbx_strand_id
1 'polypeptide(L)'
;MRFLYLLLLLFIPFATVKAGQPVKLVPIAKTKAKAVLRTDSSVVQVRHFDAAQLARLKQKPDFRYDEEASGPSLWTRFWRWFWHLFTMPKFRPETNILFTVLKYFFIALGIAAIAFIILRLVGVDVTGLFKRKPADASVPYEETLENIHEINFDTDIDKAIAQHNYRLAVRLLYLRSLKQLNDAGLINWQIDKTNAAYIEELTNPEQREAFTVLTRQFEFVWYGEFMINNSAFQNISALFGNFKQTLS
;
A
#
# COMPACT_ATOMS: atom_id res chain seq x y z
N MET A 1 25.60 19.43 43.28
CA MET A 1 25.83 19.23 44.73
C MET A 1 24.76 18.31 45.28
N ARG A 2 25.14 17.07 45.65
CA ARG A 2 24.49 16.20 46.65
C ARG A 2 23.10 15.66 46.29
N PHE A 3 22.99 14.57 45.52
CA PHE A 3 22.96 13.18 46.04
C PHE A 3 23.52 12.97 47.45
N LEU A 4 22.61 12.79 48.42
CA LEU A 4 22.66 12.19 49.77
C LEU A 4 21.58 12.99 50.52
N TYR A 5 20.39 12.50 50.83
CA TYR A 5 20.16 11.54 51.90
C TYR A 5 18.88 10.76 51.61
N LEU A 6 19.05 9.57 51.04
CA LEU A 6 18.07 8.49 51.14
C LEU A 6 18.52 7.62 52.32
N LEU A 7 17.99 7.92 53.50
CA LEU A 7 18.02 7.09 54.70
C LEU A 7 16.75 7.47 55.46
N LEU A 8 15.59 6.93 55.09
CA LEU A 8 15.15 5.60 55.52
C LEU A 8 15.42 5.42 57.01
N LEU A 9 14.55 5.97 57.84
CA LEU A 9 14.20 5.36 59.12
C LEU A 9 12.86 5.94 59.60
N LEU A 10 11.83 5.09 59.44
CA LEU A 10 10.72 4.90 60.39
C LEU A 10 9.90 6.15 60.77
N PHE A 11 8.75 6.40 60.16
CA PHE A 11 7.47 5.75 60.49
C PHE A 11 7.12 5.78 62.01
N ILE A 12 6.33 6.80 62.34
CA ILE A 12 5.21 6.88 63.32
C ILE A 12 5.49 6.88 64.85
N PRO A 13 4.52 7.28 65.70
CA PRO A 13 4.62 8.47 66.55
C PRO A 13 4.62 8.11 68.04
N PHE A 14 5.01 9.04 68.92
CA PHE A 14 4.58 8.97 70.32
C PHE A 14 3.67 10.17 70.62
N ALA A 15 2.42 10.05 70.19
CA ALA A 15 1.35 10.86 70.75
C ALA A 15 1.08 10.34 72.16
N THR A 16 1.37 11.17 73.15
CA THR A 16 1.07 10.95 74.56
C THR A 16 -0.41 10.61 74.73
N VAL A 17 -0.71 9.40 75.21
CA VAL A 17 -2.06 9.01 75.61
C VAL A 17 -2.41 9.80 76.88
N LYS A 18 -3.21 10.85 76.72
CA LYS A 18 -3.84 11.56 77.83
C LYS A 18 -4.93 10.64 78.38
N ALA A 19 -4.77 10.19 79.63
CA ALA A 19 -5.78 9.39 80.31
C ALA A 19 -7.12 10.15 80.32
N GLY A 20 -8.10 9.62 79.57
CA GLY A 20 -9.45 10.15 79.50
C GLY A 20 -10.15 9.95 80.84
N GLN A 21 -10.84 10.99 81.31
CA GLN A 21 -11.68 10.94 82.49
C GLN A 21 -12.78 9.87 82.34
N PRO A 22 -13.21 9.20 83.43
CA PRO A 22 -14.26 8.20 83.34
C PRO A 22 -15.57 8.85 82.90
N VAL A 23 -16.06 8.48 81.72
CA VAL A 23 -17.35 8.93 81.19
C VAL A 23 -18.45 8.31 82.04
N LYS A 24 -19.25 9.15 82.71
CA LYS A 24 -20.49 8.73 83.37
C LYS A 24 -21.44 8.14 82.32
N LEU A 25 -21.77 6.86 82.47
CA LEU A 25 -22.78 6.19 81.66
C LEU A 25 -24.15 6.77 82.00
N VAL A 26 -24.70 7.58 81.09
CA VAL A 26 -26.12 7.93 81.10
C VAL A 26 -26.89 6.76 80.47
N PRO A 27 -27.90 6.17 81.13
CA PRO A 27 -28.69 5.12 80.51
C PRO A 27 -29.65 5.76 79.51
N ILE A 28 -29.30 5.74 78.23
CA ILE A 28 -30.25 6.09 77.16
C ILE A 28 -31.02 4.82 76.79
N ALA A 29 -31.98 4.45 77.64
CA ALA A 29 -33.09 3.61 77.22
C ALA A 29 -34.00 4.45 76.32
N LYS A 30 -33.73 4.45 75.01
CA LYS A 30 -34.74 4.82 74.00
C LYS A 30 -35.17 3.56 73.27
N THR A 31 -36.20 2.92 73.82
CA THR A 31 -36.97 1.90 73.11
C THR A 31 -37.46 2.52 71.80
N LYS A 32 -36.87 2.14 70.66
CA LYS A 32 -37.40 2.53 69.35
C LYS A 32 -38.81 1.94 69.25
N ALA A 33 -39.83 2.79 69.19
CA ALA A 33 -41.16 2.33 68.83
C ALA A 33 -41.08 1.61 67.48
N LYS A 34 -41.62 0.38 67.40
CA LYS A 34 -41.70 -0.37 66.13
C LYS A 34 -42.44 0.50 65.12
N ALA A 35 -41.77 0.91 64.05
CA ALA A 35 -42.39 1.61 62.94
C ALA A 35 -43.46 0.67 62.33
N VAL A 36 -44.72 1.10 62.34
CA VAL A 36 -45.79 0.38 61.65
C VAL A 36 -45.57 0.55 60.15
N LEU A 37 -45.10 -0.50 59.49
CA LEU A 37 -44.93 -0.52 58.04
C LEU A 37 -46.32 -0.55 57.39
N ARG A 38 -46.70 0.53 56.70
CA ARG A 38 -47.86 0.51 55.80
C ARG A 38 -47.47 -0.29 54.55
N THR A 39 -48.01 -1.49 54.43
CA THR A 39 -47.87 -2.31 53.23
C THR A 39 -48.73 -1.77 52.12
N ASP A 40 -48.13 -1.61 50.94
CA ASP A 40 -48.84 -1.24 49.72
C ASP A 40 -49.98 -2.25 49.48
N SER A 41 -51.20 -1.73 49.38
CA SER A 41 -52.41 -2.51 49.12
C SER A 41 -52.85 -2.37 47.65
N SER A 42 -52.00 -1.80 46.79
CA SER A 42 -52.29 -1.66 45.38
C SER A 42 -52.44 -3.03 44.72
N VAL A 43 -53.61 -3.26 44.12
CA VAL A 43 -53.87 -4.48 43.36
C VAL A 43 -53.16 -4.34 42.02
N VAL A 44 -52.05 -5.06 41.86
CA VAL A 44 -51.28 -5.06 40.62
C VAL A 44 -52.07 -5.80 39.55
N GLN A 45 -52.58 -5.07 38.56
CA GLN A 45 -53.09 -5.67 37.34
C GLN A 45 -51.91 -6.12 36.47
N VAL A 46 -51.71 -7.43 36.39
CA VAL A 46 -50.69 -8.02 35.53
C VAL A 46 -51.13 -7.88 34.09
N ARG A 47 -50.37 -7.11 33.30
CA ARG A 47 -50.61 -6.97 31.85
C ARG A 47 -50.18 -8.25 31.15
N HIS A 48 -51.04 -8.79 30.31
CA HIS A 48 -50.73 -9.93 29.45
C HIS A 48 -50.32 -9.46 28.06
N PHE A 49 -49.42 -10.20 27.42
CA PHE A 49 -49.06 -9.96 26.03
C PHE A 49 -50.16 -10.49 25.11
N ASP A 50 -50.46 -9.73 24.05
CA ASP A 50 -51.31 -10.21 22.97
C ASP A 50 -50.59 -11.36 22.24
N ALA A 51 -51.14 -12.57 22.36
CA ALA A 51 -50.58 -13.79 21.79
C ALA A 51 -50.46 -13.71 20.25
N ALA A 52 -51.38 -13.00 19.58
CA ALA A 52 -51.35 -12.85 18.13
C ALA A 52 -50.22 -11.92 17.69
N GLN A 53 -49.99 -10.83 18.43
CA GLN A 53 -48.86 -9.93 18.17
C GLN A 53 -47.52 -10.60 18.47
N LEU A 54 -47.44 -11.37 19.56
CA LEU A 54 -46.23 -12.12 19.89
C LEU A 54 -45.89 -13.16 18.81
N ALA A 55 -46.89 -13.87 18.29
CA ALA A 55 -46.70 -14.82 17.20
C ALA A 55 -46.18 -14.15 15.91
N ARG A 56 -46.70 -12.95 15.58
CA ARG A 56 -46.21 -12.16 14.44
C ARG A 56 -44.77 -11.68 14.63
N LEU A 57 -44.42 -11.23 15.83
CA LEU A 57 -43.07 -10.75 16.12
C LEU A 57 -42.03 -11.88 16.08
N LYS A 58 -42.38 -13.09 16.53
CA LYS A 58 -41.51 -14.28 16.44
C LYS A 58 -41.17 -14.70 15.01
N GLN A 59 -42.01 -14.37 14.03
CA GLN A 59 -41.78 -14.69 12.62
C GLN A 59 -40.86 -13.68 11.92
N LYS A 60 -40.63 -12.50 12.52
CA LYS A 60 -39.78 -11.47 11.92
C LYS A 60 -38.30 -11.86 12.08
N PRO A 61 -37.49 -11.78 11.00
CA PRO A 61 -36.08 -12.13 11.04
C PRO A 61 -35.28 -11.24 12.00
N ASP A 62 -35.70 -9.98 12.19
CA ASP A 62 -35.09 -9.00 13.10
C ASP A 62 -35.10 -9.44 14.59
N PHE A 63 -35.93 -10.42 14.96
CA PHE A 63 -36.11 -10.90 16.33
C PHE A 63 -35.60 -12.35 16.54
N ARG A 64 -34.79 -12.86 15.60
CA ARG A 64 -34.08 -14.13 15.76
C ARG A 64 -32.76 -13.89 16.51
N TYR A 65 -32.80 -14.09 17.83
CA TYR A 65 -31.63 -13.98 18.72
C TYR A 65 -30.90 -15.31 18.92
N ASP A 66 -31.15 -16.29 18.05
CA ASP A 66 -30.40 -17.53 18.04
C ASP A 66 -28.99 -17.20 17.57
N GLU A 67 -28.07 -16.98 18.51
CA GLU A 67 -26.64 -17.06 18.25
C GLU A 67 -26.35 -18.52 17.89
N GLU A 68 -26.57 -18.88 16.63
CA GLU A 68 -25.94 -20.07 16.08
C GLU A 68 -24.45 -19.88 16.30
N ALA A 69 -23.89 -20.60 17.27
CA ALA A 69 -22.46 -20.79 17.42
C ALA A 69 -21.98 -21.58 16.20
N SER A 70 -21.99 -20.94 15.04
CA SER A 70 -21.35 -21.40 13.83
C SER A 70 -19.91 -21.63 14.22
N GLY A 71 -19.55 -22.91 14.33
CA GLY A 71 -18.16 -23.31 14.57
C GLY A 71 -17.25 -22.58 13.58
N PRO A 72 -15.95 -22.44 13.90
CA PRO A 72 -15.04 -21.62 13.10
C PRO A 72 -15.18 -21.96 11.62
N SER A 73 -15.47 -20.93 10.82
CA SER A 73 -15.66 -21.04 9.37
C SER A 73 -14.44 -21.71 8.73
N LEU A 74 -14.61 -22.25 7.52
CA LEU A 74 -13.48 -22.82 6.76
C LEU A 74 -12.32 -21.82 6.62
N TRP A 75 -12.64 -20.52 6.49
CA TRP A 75 -11.67 -19.43 6.47
C TRP A 75 -10.94 -19.26 7.80
N THR A 76 -11.66 -19.30 8.92
CA THR A 76 -11.08 -19.25 10.27
C THR A 76 -10.20 -20.47 10.55
N ARG A 77 -10.59 -21.67 10.06
CA ARG A 77 -9.79 -22.89 10.18
C ARG A 77 -8.52 -22.81 9.32
N PHE A 78 -8.62 -22.28 8.11
CA PHE A 78 -7.50 -22.05 7.20
C PHE A 78 -6.45 -21.12 7.81
N TRP A 79 -6.85 -19.92 8.24
CA TRP A 79 -5.90 -18.97 8.84
C TRP A 79 -5.29 -19.49 10.14
N ARG A 80 -6.06 -20.23 10.95
CA ARG A 80 -5.53 -20.87 12.15
C ARG A 80 -4.45 -21.90 11.82
N TRP A 81 -4.68 -22.75 10.82
CA TRP A 81 -3.67 -23.68 10.33
C TRP A 81 -2.45 -22.96 9.76
N PHE A 82 -2.66 -21.90 8.98
CA PHE A 82 -1.59 -21.08 8.41
C PHE A 82 -0.71 -20.48 9.51
N TRP A 83 -1.31 -19.84 10.52
CA TRP A 83 -0.56 -19.33 11.66
C TRP A 83 0.06 -20.45 12.51
N HIS A 84 -0.49 -21.67 12.50
CA HIS A 84 0.17 -22.84 13.11
C HIS A 84 1.47 -23.24 12.44
N LEU A 85 1.63 -22.94 11.15
CA LEU A 85 2.89 -23.15 10.45
C LEU A 85 4.00 -22.20 10.95
N PHE A 86 3.62 -21.00 11.41
CA PHE A 86 4.53 -19.95 11.89
C PHE A 86 4.62 -19.84 13.41
N THR A 87 3.64 -20.37 14.16
CA THR A 87 3.70 -20.39 15.62
C THR A 87 4.71 -21.46 16.04
N MET A 88 5.88 -20.96 16.45
CA MET A 88 6.93 -21.80 16.99
C MET A 88 6.41 -22.62 18.17
N PRO A 89 6.69 -23.94 18.25
CA PRO A 89 6.76 -24.56 19.57
C PRO A 89 7.83 -23.80 20.35
N LYS A 90 7.47 -23.26 21.53
CA LYS A 90 8.43 -22.66 22.46
C LYS A 90 9.60 -23.64 22.61
N PHE A 91 10.78 -23.21 22.18
CA PHE A 91 11.99 -24.01 22.14
C PHE A 91 12.19 -24.73 23.48
N ARG A 92 12.11 -26.07 23.45
CA ARG A 92 12.88 -26.91 24.38
C ARG A 92 14.26 -27.11 23.73
N PRO A 93 15.36 -26.71 24.36
CA PRO A 93 16.67 -26.53 23.73
C PRO A 93 17.42 -27.86 23.58
N GLU A 94 16.74 -28.91 23.14
CA GLU A 94 17.37 -30.20 22.84
C GLU A 94 16.75 -30.74 21.57
N THR A 95 17.33 -30.43 20.41
CA THR A 95 17.45 -31.33 19.24
C THR A 95 18.02 -30.58 18.03
N ASN A 96 19.16 -31.10 17.56
CA ASN A 96 19.65 -31.13 16.18
C ASN A 96 19.40 -29.88 15.31
N ILE A 97 20.36 -28.95 15.40
CA ILE A 97 20.52 -27.73 14.58
C ILE A 97 20.19 -27.97 13.10
N LEU A 98 20.53 -29.14 12.55
CA LEU A 98 20.31 -29.50 11.16
C LEU A 98 18.82 -29.58 10.78
N PHE A 99 17.96 -30.12 11.64
CA PHE A 99 16.50 -30.15 11.39
C PHE A 99 15.88 -28.76 11.48
N THR A 100 16.41 -27.90 12.36
CA THR A 100 15.98 -26.51 12.48
C THR A 100 16.32 -25.71 11.22
N VAL A 101 17.57 -25.83 10.72
CA VAL A 101 18.01 -25.15 9.49
C VAL A 101 17.22 -25.63 8.28
N LEU A 102 17.05 -26.95 8.13
CA LEU A 102 16.33 -27.52 6.99
C LEU A 102 14.84 -27.11 6.97
N LYS A 103 14.20 -27.01 8.15
CA LYS A 103 12.83 -26.51 8.28
C LYS A 103 12.70 -25.07 7.78
N TYR A 104 13.58 -24.17 8.23
CA TYR A 104 13.54 -22.77 7.79
C TYR A 104 13.88 -22.62 6.31
N PHE A 105 14.76 -23.47 5.77
CA PHE A 105 15.05 -23.54 4.34
C PHE A 105 13.80 -23.86 3.51
N PHE A 106 13.02 -24.87 3.88
CA PHE A 106 11.79 -25.22 3.16
C PHE A 106 10.68 -24.15 3.29
N ILE A 107 10.57 -23.48 4.43
CA ILE A 107 9.64 -22.35 4.60
C ILE A 107 10.05 -21.18 3.71
N ALA A 108 11.33 -20.81 3.70
CA ALA A 108 11.85 -19.76 2.84
C ALA A 108 11.67 -20.11 1.35
N LEU A 109 11.90 -21.37 0.97
CA LEU A 109 11.68 -21.87 -0.38
C LEU A 109 10.21 -21.77 -0.80
N GLY A 110 9.26 -22.11 0.09
CA GLY A 110 7.83 -21.99 -0.16
C GLY A 110 7.40 -20.54 -0.38
N ILE A 111 7.89 -19.61 0.46
CA ILE A 111 7.63 -18.17 0.30
C ILE A 111 8.21 -17.67 -1.03
N ALA A 112 9.44 -18.05 -1.36
CA ALA A 112 10.08 -17.69 -2.62
C ALA A 112 9.33 -18.23 -3.85
N ALA A 113 8.81 -19.46 -3.78
CA ALA A 113 8.02 -20.06 -4.84
C ALA A 113 6.68 -19.33 -5.05
N ILE A 114 5.98 -18.98 -3.96
CA ILE A 114 4.72 -18.21 -4.04
C ILE A 114 4.99 -16.82 -4.62
N ALA A 115 6.03 -16.13 -4.13
CA ALA A 115 6.45 -14.84 -4.67
C ALA A 115 6.79 -14.92 -6.17
N PHE A 116 7.50 -15.97 -6.58
CA PHE A 116 7.83 -16.23 -7.98
C PHE A 116 6.58 -16.44 -8.85
N ILE A 117 5.61 -17.23 -8.37
CA ILE A 117 4.33 -17.44 -9.07
C ILE A 117 3.56 -16.14 -9.22
N ILE A 118 3.48 -15.31 -8.17
CA ILE A 118 2.82 -14.00 -8.22
C ILE A 118 3.50 -13.09 -9.24
N LEU A 119 4.84 -12.98 -9.19
CA LEU A 119 5.60 -12.17 -10.15
C LEU A 119 5.39 -12.65 -11.59
N ARG A 120 5.34 -13.98 -11.80
CA ARG A 120 5.06 -14.58 -13.11
C ARG A 120 3.65 -14.26 -13.60
N LEU A 121 2.66 -14.25 -12.72
CA LEU A 121 1.26 -13.96 -13.07
C LEU A 121 1.03 -12.48 -13.38
N VAL A 122 1.76 -11.58 -12.71
CA VAL A 122 1.74 -10.12 -12.94
C VAL A 122 2.54 -9.75 -14.22
N GLY A 123 3.19 -10.71 -14.87
CA GLY A 123 3.99 -10.45 -16.07
C GLY A 123 5.30 -9.70 -15.78
N VAL A 124 5.77 -9.76 -14.53
CA VAL A 124 7.08 -9.21 -14.16
C VAL A 124 8.15 -10.21 -14.59
N ASP A 125 8.99 -9.81 -15.54
CA ASP A 125 10.19 -10.58 -15.90
C ASP A 125 11.15 -10.61 -14.70
N VAL A 126 11.08 -11.70 -13.93
CA VAL A 126 11.95 -12.00 -12.78
C VAL A 126 13.44 -12.03 -13.12
N THR A 127 13.79 -12.15 -14.40
CA THR A 127 15.16 -12.00 -14.94
C THR A 127 15.68 -10.56 -14.87
N GLY A 128 14.78 -9.57 -14.78
CA GLY A 128 15.12 -8.16 -14.58
C GLY A 128 15.40 -7.76 -13.12
N LEU A 129 14.92 -8.53 -12.14
CA LEU A 129 15.10 -8.25 -10.71
C LEU A 129 16.50 -8.63 -10.18
N PHE A 130 17.17 -9.60 -10.82
CA PHE A 130 18.56 -9.97 -10.54
C PHE A 130 19.59 -9.12 -11.30
N LYS A 131 19.15 -8.30 -12.24
CA LYS A 131 20.01 -7.30 -12.87
C LYS A 131 20.01 -6.05 -11.99
N ARG A 132 21.18 -5.74 -11.42
CA ARG A 132 21.46 -4.45 -10.79
C ARG A 132 20.90 -3.36 -11.72
N LYS A 133 19.89 -2.61 -11.27
CA LYS A 133 19.48 -1.38 -11.96
C LYS A 133 20.79 -0.61 -12.22
N PRO A 134 21.14 -0.25 -13.46
CA PRO A 134 22.18 0.75 -13.63
C PRO A 134 21.72 1.93 -12.77
N ALA A 135 22.62 2.35 -11.87
CA ALA A 135 22.43 3.57 -11.11
C ALA A 135 21.93 4.61 -12.08
N ASP A 136 20.83 5.24 -11.71
CA ASP A 136 20.18 6.34 -12.41
C ASP A 136 21.19 7.04 -13.31
N ALA A 137 21.19 6.64 -14.59
CA ALA A 137 21.99 7.28 -15.58
C ALA A 137 21.24 8.58 -15.83
N SER A 138 21.42 9.51 -14.90
CA SER A 138 21.54 10.92 -15.17
C SER A 138 22.68 11.08 -16.19
N VAL A 139 22.41 10.63 -17.41
CA VAL A 139 23.10 11.14 -18.57
C VAL A 139 22.81 12.64 -18.48
N PRO A 140 23.84 13.50 -18.39
CA PRO A 140 23.67 14.93 -18.56
C PRO A 140 23.31 15.13 -20.03
N TYR A 141 22.07 14.81 -20.39
CA TYR A 141 21.58 14.93 -21.76
C TYR A 141 21.00 16.33 -21.98
N GLU A 142 20.82 17.13 -20.92
CA GLU A 142 20.35 18.51 -21.05
C GLU A 142 21.29 19.36 -21.92
N GLU A 143 22.60 19.15 -21.86
CA GLU A 143 23.55 19.91 -22.67
C GLU A 143 23.57 19.50 -24.16
N THR A 144 23.31 18.23 -24.49
CA THR A 144 23.25 17.74 -25.88
C THR A 144 21.93 18.07 -26.59
N LEU A 145 20.94 18.61 -25.89
CA LEU A 145 19.62 18.95 -26.45
C LEU A 145 19.59 20.28 -27.19
N GLU A 146 20.55 21.17 -26.95
CA GLU A 146 20.53 22.52 -27.54
C GLU A 146 20.71 22.51 -29.05
N ASN A 147 21.31 21.45 -29.62
CA ASN A 147 21.49 21.32 -31.05
C ASN A 147 21.14 19.91 -31.56
N ILE A 148 19.93 19.74 -32.07
CA ILE A 148 19.49 18.48 -32.71
C ILE A 148 20.38 18.04 -33.88
N HIS A 149 21.20 18.93 -34.44
CA HIS A 149 22.10 18.62 -35.56
C HIS A 149 23.43 17.98 -35.13
N GLU A 150 23.80 18.07 -33.86
CA GLU A 150 25.06 17.51 -33.33
C GLU A 150 24.91 16.07 -32.82
N ILE A 151 23.67 15.61 -32.65
CA ILE A 151 23.37 14.28 -32.10
C ILE A 151 23.58 13.19 -33.15
N ASN A 152 24.37 12.17 -32.82
CA ASN A 152 24.47 10.96 -33.63
C ASN A 152 23.37 9.97 -33.23
N PHE A 153 22.17 10.22 -33.77
CA PHE A 153 20.95 9.48 -33.42
C PHE A 153 21.09 7.97 -33.54
N ASP A 154 21.74 7.47 -34.59
CA ASP A 154 21.85 6.03 -34.80
C ASP A 154 22.63 5.36 -33.67
N THR A 155 23.79 5.93 -33.30
CA THR A 155 24.58 5.38 -32.20
C THR A 155 23.92 5.55 -30.84
N ASP A 156 23.23 6.66 -30.60
CA ASP A 156 22.65 6.95 -29.27
C ASP A 156 21.35 6.18 -29.03
N ILE A 157 20.55 5.94 -30.08
CA ILE A 157 19.38 5.06 -30.02
C ILE A 157 19.83 3.64 -29.69
N ASP A 158 20.86 3.13 -30.36
CA ASP A 158 21.38 1.78 -30.11
C ASP A 158 21.93 1.62 -28.69
N LYS A 159 22.66 2.63 -28.18
CA LYS A 159 23.11 2.66 -26.78
C LYS A 159 21.93 2.66 -25.81
N ALA A 160 20.91 3.47 -26.05
CA ALA A 160 19.73 3.55 -25.19
C ALA A 160 18.97 2.21 -25.17
N ILE A 161 18.84 1.54 -26.31
CA ILE A 161 18.22 0.20 -26.42
C ILE A 161 19.07 -0.84 -25.68
N ALA A 162 20.40 -0.83 -25.85
CA ALA A 162 21.31 -1.76 -25.18
C ALA A 162 21.30 -1.61 -23.65
N GLN A 163 21.09 -0.38 -23.16
CA GLN A 163 20.92 -0.09 -21.74
C GLN A 163 19.51 -0.35 -21.22
N HIS A 164 18.59 -0.86 -22.07
CA HIS A 164 17.16 -1.01 -21.77
C HIS A 164 16.48 0.31 -21.35
N ASN A 165 17.05 1.46 -21.71
CA ASN A 165 16.46 2.77 -21.49
C ASN A 165 15.52 3.12 -22.65
N TYR A 166 14.38 2.42 -22.71
CA TYR A 166 13.42 2.59 -23.80
C TYR A 166 12.78 3.98 -23.82
N ARG A 167 12.66 4.65 -22.66
CA ARG A 167 12.15 6.03 -22.57
C ARG A 167 13.08 7.00 -23.30
N LEU A 168 14.39 6.87 -23.08
CA LEU A 168 15.40 7.65 -23.81
C LEU A 168 15.39 7.31 -25.30
N ALA A 169 15.31 6.03 -25.65
CA ALA A 169 15.26 5.61 -27.05
C ALA A 169 14.05 6.23 -27.79
N VAL A 170 12.86 6.25 -27.19
CA VAL A 170 11.68 6.92 -27.76
C VAL A 170 11.90 8.43 -27.91
N ARG A 171 12.52 9.08 -26.92
CA ARG A 171 12.86 10.52 -27.03
C ARG A 171 13.81 10.79 -28.20
N LEU A 172 14.86 9.99 -28.36
CA LEU A 172 15.82 10.12 -29.46
C LEU A 172 15.16 9.88 -30.82
N LEU A 173 14.24 8.91 -30.92
CA LEU A 173 13.44 8.68 -32.12
C LEU A 173 12.60 9.91 -32.48
N TYR A 174 11.97 10.54 -31.50
CA TYR A 174 11.17 11.74 -31.72
C TYR A 174 12.00 12.94 -32.18
N LEU A 175 13.14 13.19 -31.53
CA LEU A 175 14.07 14.25 -31.93
C LEU A 175 14.62 14.02 -33.34
N ARG A 176 14.91 12.76 -33.72
CA ARG A 176 15.30 12.41 -35.08
C ARG A 176 14.20 12.75 -36.09
N SER A 177 12.93 12.49 -35.77
CA SER A 177 11.81 12.86 -36.65
C SER A 177 11.65 14.37 -36.80
N LEU A 178 11.82 15.15 -35.72
CA LEU A 178 11.86 16.62 -35.80
C LEU A 178 12.99 17.11 -36.71
N LYS A 179 14.20 16.54 -36.56
CA LYS A 179 15.32 16.87 -37.43
C LYS A 179 15.01 16.56 -38.89
N GLN A 180 14.42 15.41 -39.20
CA GLN A 180 14.05 15.04 -40.57
C GLN A 180 13.03 16.00 -41.18
N LEU A 181 12.03 16.42 -40.41
CA LEU A 181 11.06 17.41 -40.84
C LEU A 181 11.70 18.78 -41.11
N ASN A 182 12.64 19.19 -40.25
CA ASN A 182 13.38 20.44 -40.40
C ASN A 182 14.32 20.40 -41.61
N ASP A 183 15.07 19.31 -41.79
CA ASP A 183 15.95 19.08 -42.94
C ASP A 183 15.15 19.05 -44.27
N ALA A 184 13.90 18.59 -44.24
CA ALA A 184 12.97 18.62 -45.37
C ALA A 184 12.29 19.99 -45.58
N GLY A 185 12.55 20.98 -44.72
CA GLY A 185 11.94 22.31 -44.78
C GLY A 185 10.44 22.34 -44.46
N LEU A 186 9.90 21.29 -43.83
CA LEU A 186 8.48 21.17 -43.49
C LEU A 186 8.13 21.86 -42.18
N ILE A 187 9.10 22.02 -41.29
CA ILE A 187 8.99 22.76 -40.02
C ILE A 187 10.24 23.62 -39.84
N ASN A 188 10.15 24.62 -38.97
CA ASN A 188 11.29 25.39 -38.50
C ASN A 188 11.57 25.04 -37.03
N TRP A 189 12.55 24.20 -36.78
CA TRP A 189 12.88 23.71 -35.43
C TRP A 189 13.44 24.83 -34.53
N GLN A 190 12.90 24.94 -33.32
CA GLN A 190 13.34 25.87 -32.28
C GLN A 190 13.20 25.23 -30.89
N ILE A 191 14.13 25.52 -29.98
CA ILE A 191 14.16 24.89 -28.66
C ILE A 191 12.97 25.24 -27.77
N ASP A 192 12.39 26.43 -27.95
CA ASP A 192 11.30 27.02 -27.17
C ASP A 192 9.90 26.72 -27.76
N LYS A 193 9.83 26.05 -28.92
CA LYS A 193 8.57 25.65 -29.53
C LYS A 193 7.97 24.42 -28.85
N THR A 194 6.63 24.42 -28.76
CA THR A 194 5.87 23.27 -28.26
C THR A 194 5.74 22.19 -29.33
N ASN A 195 5.55 20.94 -28.91
CA ASN A 195 5.30 19.83 -29.85
C ASN A 195 4.07 20.07 -30.73
N ALA A 196 3.03 20.70 -30.17
CA ALA A 196 1.81 21.06 -30.89
C ALA A 196 2.08 22.09 -32.01
N ALA A 197 2.97 23.06 -31.79
CA ALA A 197 3.33 24.04 -32.81
C ALA A 197 3.92 23.36 -34.06
N TYR A 198 4.74 22.31 -33.88
CA TYR A 198 5.28 21.55 -35.00
C TYR A 198 4.22 20.79 -35.80
N ILE A 199 3.14 20.33 -35.15
CA ILE A 199 2.02 19.71 -35.84
C ILE A 199 1.27 20.75 -36.70
N GLU A 200 1.12 21.97 -36.19
CA GLU A 200 0.42 23.06 -36.89
C GLU A 200 1.19 23.60 -38.10
N GLU A 201 2.53 23.51 -38.09
CA GLU A 201 3.38 23.90 -39.22
C GLU A 201 3.24 22.96 -40.44
N LEU A 202 2.84 21.71 -40.21
CA LEU A 202 2.69 20.73 -41.28
C LEU A 202 1.46 21.00 -42.14
N THR A 203 1.70 21.31 -43.42
CA THR A 203 0.66 21.61 -44.41
C THR A 203 0.02 20.35 -45.00
N ASN A 204 0.78 19.26 -45.15
CA ASN A 204 0.27 17.99 -45.68
C ASN A 204 -0.58 17.28 -44.60
N PRO A 205 -1.87 17.01 -44.85
CA PRO A 205 -2.75 16.39 -43.87
C PRO A 205 -2.33 14.97 -43.45
N GLU A 206 -1.77 14.18 -44.36
CA GLU A 206 -1.31 12.81 -44.07
C GLU A 206 -0.09 12.82 -43.14
N GLN A 207 0.90 13.66 -43.45
CA GLN A 207 2.10 13.84 -42.62
C GLN A 207 1.73 14.40 -41.25
N ARG A 208 0.80 15.36 -41.21
CA ARG A 208 0.30 15.94 -39.96
C ARG A 208 -0.38 14.90 -39.08
N GLU A 209 -1.25 14.06 -39.64
CA GLU A 209 -1.91 12.99 -38.88
C GLU A 209 -0.91 11.98 -38.34
N ALA A 210 0.01 11.51 -39.19
CA ALA A 210 1.05 10.58 -38.79
C ALA A 210 1.96 11.17 -37.68
N PHE A 211 2.39 12.43 -37.83
CA PHE A 211 3.22 13.11 -36.83
C PHE A 211 2.46 13.39 -35.53
N THR A 212 1.14 13.59 -35.60
CA THR A 212 0.29 13.72 -34.40
C THR A 212 0.28 12.41 -33.60
N VAL A 213 0.20 11.26 -34.27
CA VAL A 213 0.29 9.95 -33.60
C VAL A 213 1.64 9.78 -32.91
N LEU A 214 2.73 10.13 -33.57
CA LEU A 214 4.09 10.08 -32.99
C LEU A 214 4.23 10.99 -31.79
N THR A 215 3.75 12.23 -31.89
CA THR A 215 3.82 13.23 -30.82
C THR A 215 3.07 12.75 -29.59
N ARG A 216 1.85 12.23 -29.75
CA ARG A 216 1.09 11.65 -28.63
C ARG A 216 1.84 10.50 -27.96
N GLN A 217 2.44 9.62 -28.75
CA GLN A 217 3.17 8.49 -28.20
C GLN A 217 4.43 8.94 -27.45
N PHE A 218 5.15 9.93 -27.99
CA PHE A 218 6.27 10.56 -27.30
C PHE A 218 5.82 11.21 -25.99
N GLU A 219 4.77 12.03 -26.00
CA GLU A 219 4.28 12.72 -24.81
C GLU A 219 3.80 11.76 -23.72
N PHE A 220 3.11 10.70 -24.11
CA PHE A 220 2.67 9.66 -23.21
C PHE A 220 3.86 8.98 -22.52
N VAL A 221 4.90 8.64 -23.28
CA VAL A 221 6.10 7.97 -22.74
C VAL A 221 6.96 8.92 -21.90
N TRP A 222 7.08 10.16 -22.35
CA TRP A 222 7.98 11.12 -21.74
C TRP A 222 7.37 11.77 -20.50
N TYR A 223 6.10 12.20 -20.55
CA TYR A 223 5.43 12.89 -19.45
C TYR A 223 4.49 12.00 -18.63
N GLY A 224 4.10 10.83 -19.13
CA GLY A 224 3.14 9.95 -18.47
C GLY A 224 3.72 8.96 -17.43
N GLU A 225 5.03 8.99 -17.17
CA GLU A 225 5.72 8.06 -16.25
C GLU A 225 5.50 6.55 -16.52
N PHE A 226 5.15 6.18 -17.75
CA PHE A 226 4.92 4.77 -18.09
C PHE A 226 6.24 4.01 -18.29
N MET A 227 6.37 2.89 -17.59
CA MET A 227 7.47 1.94 -17.80
C MET A 227 7.27 1.23 -19.15
N ILE A 228 8.10 1.56 -20.13
CA ILE A 228 8.11 0.89 -21.44
C ILE A 228 8.94 -0.39 -21.36
N ASN A 229 8.35 -1.49 -21.80
CA ASN A 229 9.05 -2.75 -22.03
C ASN A 229 9.49 -2.88 -23.50
N ASN A 230 10.32 -3.88 -23.81
CA ASN A 230 10.84 -4.08 -25.17
C ASN A 230 9.73 -4.24 -26.21
N SER A 231 8.67 -4.99 -25.91
CA SER A 231 7.57 -5.21 -26.85
C SER A 231 6.83 -3.91 -27.19
N ALA A 232 6.51 -3.10 -26.18
CA ALA A 232 5.92 -1.78 -26.38
C ALA A 232 6.86 -0.87 -27.17
N PHE A 233 8.16 -0.88 -26.87
CA PHE A 233 9.15 -0.11 -27.64
C PHE A 233 9.19 -0.50 -29.12
N GLN A 234 9.17 -1.80 -29.45
CA GLN A 234 9.17 -2.26 -30.85
C GLN A 234 7.97 -1.74 -31.63
N ASN A 235 6.78 -1.76 -31.02
CA ASN A 235 5.56 -1.21 -31.63
C ASN A 235 5.70 0.29 -31.89
N ILE A 236 6.25 1.04 -30.93
CA ILE A 236 6.48 2.48 -31.07
C ILE A 236 7.51 2.76 -32.16
N SER A 237 8.64 2.04 -32.13
CA SER A 237 9.72 2.16 -33.11
C SER A 237 9.22 1.92 -34.54
N ALA A 238 8.32 0.96 -34.73
CA ALA A 238 7.68 0.70 -36.02
C ALA A 238 6.87 1.91 -36.53
N LEU A 239 6.16 2.63 -35.65
CA LEU A 239 5.45 3.86 -36.04
C LEU A 239 6.41 4.93 -36.55
N PHE A 240 7.54 5.14 -35.86
CA PHE A 240 8.58 6.07 -36.29
C PHE A 240 9.20 5.65 -37.63
N GLY A 241 9.40 4.34 -37.84
CA GLY A 241 9.88 3.79 -39.10
C GLY A 241 8.91 4.04 -40.26
N ASN A 242 7.61 3.83 -40.04
CA ASN A 242 6.57 4.07 -41.04
C ASN A 242 6.48 5.56 -41.40
N PHE A 243 6.54 6.45 -40.40
CA PHE A 243 6.53 7.89 -40.67
C PHE A 243 7.71 8.33 -41.53
N LYS A 244 8.92 7.79 -41.30
CA LYS A 244 10.08 8.08 -42.15
C LYS A 244 9.83 7.75 -43.63
N GLN A 245 9.06 6.70 -43.93
CA GLN A 245 8.71 6.34 -45.30
C GLN A 245 7.76 7.36 -45.95
N THR A 246 6.91 8.05 -45.17
CA THR A 246 6.01 9.11 -45.67
C THR A 246 6.73 10.43 -45.98
N LEU A 247 7.99 10.57 -45.55
CA LEU A 247 8.84 11.73 -45.79
C LEU A 247 9.82 11.52 -46.96
N SER A 248 9.95 10.29 -47.46
CA SER A 248 10.83 9.92 -48.59
C SER A 248 10.08 9.99 -49.91
#